data_AF-A0A3M2MBU2-F1
#
_entry.id   AF-A0A3M2MBU2-F1
#
_cell.length_a   1.000
_cell.length_b   1.000
_cell.length_c   1.000
_cell.angle_alpha   90.00
_cell.angle_beta   90.00
_cell.angle_gamma   90.00
#
_symmetry.space_group_name_H-M   'P 1'
#
loop_
_entity.id
_entity.type
_entity.pdbx_description
1 polymer ?
#
loop_
_entity_poly.entity_id
_entity_poly.type
_entity_poly.pdbx_seq_one_letter_code
_entity_poly.pdbx_strand_id
1 'polypeptide(L)'
;MTLAVIIATGRVPGPDPIPAAALPAPSGPGGGDASVLGRLIGRLDRLGVTGFHLITRPDLAPSLRKEGHDPVECEDAAADLREISRIAYGARTSVVLLPGDLVISDEQLTRLVVDAADQPVTAVTVRRAGGRARPVRVEAPGRVVSAGSAFHRVSAPTADFPGPIGIGEQRAVQAAGVAENLADLLEHPGALPPSTALPPSPAGDDDYDALELMLVGLVRAGMPVTAQETVPELVCRRVATPEEAQAAVETAERADERRVRLRDAVKKNDGWFATYAVSSWSPLLVRTAAWFGLTPNMVTLVSAGLAALAAFWFGGGTRDGMVIGAVLFYLAFVFDCVDGQLARYTRRYSKLGAWLDAMLDRAKEYMVFAGLAAGASAAAWGGSLHVANVWILAVAALTLQTVRHMIDFSFRERSRRPAPDAPATPLTVADDPRRPGAPSGAAPAGTIERLSRATADVPGVRWAKKIIVLPIGERFAVISLTAAFGNARLTFAVLLVWGWIAGCYTLTGRLMRAMHG
;
A
#
# COMPACT_ATOMS: atom_id res chain seq x y z
N MET A 1 10.71 -13.42 7.61
CA MET A 1 11.31 -12.95 8.88
C MET A 1 11.90 -11.58 8.60
N THR A 2 11.87 -10.68 9.57
CA THR A 2 12.33 -9.29 9.43
C THR A 2 13.32 -9.00 10.57
N LEU A 3 14.42 -8.33 10.28
CA LEU A 3 15.41 -7.88 11.25
C LEU A 3 15.24 -6.38 11.52
N ALA A 4 15.33 -5.95 12.78
CA ALA A 4 15.30 -4.52 13.11
C ALA A 4 16.70 -3.97 13.44
N VAL A 5 17.00 -2.76 12.99
CA VAL A 5 18.16 -1.97 13.44
C VAL A 5 17.62 -0.68 14.04
N ILE A 6 17.82 -0.50 15.34
CA ILE A 6 17.31 0.63 16.10
C ILE A 6 18.49 1.56 16.42
N ILE A 7 18.37 2.82 16.04
CA ILE A 7 19.43 3.83 16.23
C ILE A 7 19.02 4.77 17.36
N ALA A 8 19.61 4.58 18.52
CA ALA A 8 19.32 5.29 19.77
C ALA A 8 20.43 6.30 20.10
N THR A 9 20.74 7.19 19.15
CA THR A 9 21.77 8.23 19.25
C THR A 9 21.19 9.61 19.62
N GLY A 10 19.86 9.77 19.55
CA GLY A 10 19.17 11.00 19.95
C GLY A 10 19.34 11.30 21.44
N ARG A 11 19.56 12.58 21.76
CA ARG A 11 19.89 13.06 23.12
C ARG A 11 18.75 13.91 23.70
N VAL A 12 18.53 13.77 25.00
CA VAL A 12 17.72 14.73 25.78
C VAL A 12 18.65 15.84 26.27
N PRO A 13 18.35 17.12 26.00
CA PRO A 13 19.18 18.24 26.47
C PRO A 13 19.27 18.27 28.00
N GLY A 14 20.48 18.36 28.55
CA GLY A 14 20.71 18.41 30.00
C GLY A 14 22.19 18.30 30.38
N PRO A 15 22.54 18.53 31.66
CA PRO A 15 23.91 18.41 32.16
C PRO A 15 24.45 16.97 32.11
N ASP A 16 23.58 15.99 32.29
CA ASP A 16 23.85 14.56 32.09
C ASP A 16 22.99 14.05 30.92
N PRO A 17 23.53 13.94 29.70
CA PRO A 17 22.75 13.55 28.54
C PRO A 17 22.27 12.10 28.67
N ILE A 18 20.96 11.91 28.64
CA ILE A 18 20.34 10.59 28.52
C ILE A 18 19.87 10.36 27.07
N PRO A 19 19.83 9.10 26.60
CA PRO A 19 19.29 8.82 25.28
C PRO A 19 17.79 9.15 25.27
N ALA A 20 17.31 9.83 24.25
CA ALA A 20 15.89 10.10 24.05
C ALA A 20 15.07 8.80 23.95
N ALA A 21 15.72 7.71 23.54
CA ALA A 21 15.17 6.36 23.55
C ALA A 21 14.81 5.85 24.97
N ALA A 22 15.50 6.33 26.02
CA ALA A 22 15.26 6.00 27.42
C ALA A 22 14.24 6.93 28.11
N LEU A 23 13.62 7.86 27.36
CA LEU A 23 12.58 8.72 27.92
C LEU A 23 11.43 7.88 28.48
N PRO A 24 10.89 8.22 29.65
CA PRO A 24 9.75 7.52 30.21
C PRO A 24 8.54 7.75 29.30
N ALA A 25 7.85 6.65 29.00
CA ALA A 25 6.58 6.66 28.31
C ALA A 25 5.54 5.98 29.23
N PRO A 26 4.34 6.56 29.38
CA PRO A 26 3.30 5.92 30.17
C PRO A 26 3.06 4.52 29.61
N SER A 27 3.05 3.50 30.46
CA SER A 27 2.61 2.16 30.08
C SER A 27 1.08 2.11 30.16
N GLY A 28 0.44 1.36 29.25
CA GLY A 28 -1.00 1.12 29.34
C GLY A 28 -1.41 0.55 30.72
N PRO A 29 -2.70 0.56 31.07
CA PRO A 29 -3.16 0.26 32.43
C PRO A 29 -2.63 -1.09 32.93
N GLY A 30 -1.73 -1.06 33.92
CA GLY A 30 -1.16 -2.23 34.60
C GLY A 30 0.32 -2.56 34.34
N GLY A 31 1.02 -1.83 33.46
CA GLY A 31 2.47 -1.96 33.26
C GLY A 31 3.26 -0.88 34.02
N GLY A 32 4.42 -1.22 34.59
CA GLY A 32 5.36 -0.21 35.12
C GLY A 32 5.88 0.72 34.02
N ASP A 33 6.43 1.88 34.37
CA ASP A 33 6.95 2.87 33.41
C ASP A 33 7.90 2.22 32.40
N ALA A 34 7.55 2.23 31.11
CA ALA A 34 8.37 1.70 30.04
C ALA A 34 9.08 2.85 29.32
N SER A 35 10.32 2.65 28.89
CA SER A 35 10.99 3.61 28.01
C SER A 35 10.33 3.66 26.62
N VAL A 36 10.53 4.75 25.88
CA VAL A 36 10.13 4.86 24.46
C VAL A 36 10.66 3.66 23.67
N LEU A 37 11.93 3.29 23.90
CA LEU A 37 12.57 2.12 23.30
C LEU A 37 11.90 0.82 23.71
N GLY A 38 11.63 0.62 25.01
CA GLY A 38 10.94 -0.56 25.52
C GLY A 38 9.57 -0.76 24.87
N ARG A 39 8.82 0.34 24.66
CA ARG A 39 7.54 0.30 23.92
C ARG A 39 7.74 -0.07 22.46
N LEU A 40 8.75 0.45 21.77
CA LEU A 40 9.04 0.12 20.37
C LEU A 40 9.40 -1.36 20.22
N ILE A 41 10.31 -1.88 21.05
CA ILE A 41 10.72 -3.29 21.06
C ILE A 41 9.53 -4.20 21.36
N GLY A 42 8.71 -3.88 22.37
CA GLY A 42 7.51 -4.66 22.71
C GLY A 42 6.44 -4.67 21.61
N ARG A 43 6.45 -3.69 20.68
CA ARG A 43 5.60 -3.72 19.47
C ARG A 43 6.23 -4.58 18.37
N LEU A 44 7.54 -4.50 18.17
CA LEU A 44 8.27 -5.34 17.21
C LEU A 44 8.15 -6.83 17.55
N ASP A 45 8.24 -7.19 18.84
CA ASP A 45 8.07 -8.56 19.31
C ASP A 45 6.67 -9.11 18.99
N ARG A 46 5.62 -8.29 19.22
CA ARG A 46 4.22 -8.62 18.83
C ARG A 46 4.04 -8.82 17.31
N LEU A 47 4.92 -8.26 16.49
CA LEU A 47 4.94 -8.44 15.04
C LEU A 47 5.80 -9.64 14.59
N GLY A 48 6.40 -10.38 15.52
CA GLY A 48 7.26 -11.52 15.22
C GLY A 48 8.62 -11.12 14.64
N VAL A 49 9.10 -9.91 14.95
CA VAL A 49 10.47 -9.47 14.64
C VAL A 49 11.40 -10.12 15.67
N THR A 50 12.00 -11.24 15.30
CA THR A 50 12.72 -12.15 16.22
C THR A 50 14.11 -11.68 16.63
N GLY A 51 14.61 -10.58 16.08
CA GLY A 51 15.91 -10.01 16.42
C GLY A 51 15.99 -8.53 16.10
N PHE A 52 16.66 -7.78 16.98
CA PHE A 52 17.01 -6.39 16.74
C PHE A 52 18.48 -6.14 17.10
N HIS A 53 19.09 -5.19 16.41
CA HIS A 53 20.38 -4.60 16.76
C HIS A 53 20.13 -3.18 17.25
N LEU A 54 20.74 -2.81 18.37
CA LEU A 54 20.63 -1.48 18.94
C LEU A 54 21.97 -0.77 18.77
N ILE A 55 21.97 0.38 18.09
CA ILE A 55 23.16 1.22 17.89
C ILE A 55 23.01 2.46 18.78
N THR A 56 24.07 2.87 19.47
CA THR A 56 24.06 4.07 20.32
C THR A 56 25.47 4.69 20.41
N ARG A 57 25.57 5.85 21.04
CA ARG A 57 26.85 6.50 21.35
C ARG A 57 27.44 5.92 22.65
N PRO A 58 28.77 5.81 22.80
CA PRO A 58 29.41 5.25 23.99
C PRO A 58 28.95 5.88 25.32
N ASP A 59 28.72 7.19 25.33
CA ASP A 59 28.28 7.94 26.51
C ASP A 59 26.81 7.68 26.89
N LEU A 60 25.98 7.27 25.93
CA LEU A 60 24.56 6.94 26.13
C LEU A 60 24.34 5.46 26.48
N ALA A 61 25.29 4.58 26.12
CA ALA A 61 25.20 3.14 26.31
C ALA A 61 24.96 2.68 27.77
N PRO A 62 25.57 3.29 28.81
CA PRO A 62 25.35 2.87 30.19
C PRO A 62 23.88 2.95 30.63
N SER A 63 23.13 3.93 30.14
CA SER A 63 21.70 4.09 30.44
C SER A 63 20.88 2.96 29.81
N LEU A 64 21.17 2.61 28.56
CA LEU A 64 20.48 1.52 27.84
C LEU A 64 20.83 0.14 28.42
N ARG A 65 22.07 -0.06 28.89
CA ARG A 65 22.48 -1.29 29.58
C ARG A 65 21.77 -1.48 30.92
N LYS A 66 21.50 -0.39 31.65
CA LYS A 66 20.68 -0.45 32.89
C LYS A 66 19.24 -0.90 32.62
N GLU A 67 18.71 -0.61 31.43
CA GLU A 67 17.40 -1.11 30.97
C GLU A 67 17.45 -2.57 30.48
N GLY A 68 18.62 -3.21 30.47
CA GLY A 68 18.80 -4.60 30.06
C GLY A 68 19.04 -4.80 28.56
N HIS A 69 19.41 -3.74 27.84
CA HIS A 69 19.77 -3.81 26.42
C HIS A 69 21.28 -3.99 26.23
N ASP A 70 21.68 -4.59 25.11
CA ASP A 70 23.07 -4.76 24.70
C ASP A 70 23.34 -3.95 23.42
N PRO A 71 23.59 -2.63 23.53
CA PRO A 71 23.82 -1.79 22.38
C PRO A 71 25.25 -1.93 21.84
N VAL A 72 25.37 -1.83 20.51
CA VAL A 72 26.62 -1.59 19.81
C VAL A 72 26.96 -0.10 19.93
N GLU A 73 28.16 0.18 20.43
CA GLU A 73 28.67 1.54 20.59
C GLU A 73 29.34 2.00 19.31
N CYS A 74 28.83 3.08 18.73
CA CYS A 74 29.35 3.73 17.52
C CYS A 74 29.67 5.17 17.87
N GLU A 75 30.90 5.62 17.56
CA GLU A 75 31.39 6.97 17.92
C GLU A 75 30.65 8.08 17.16
N ASP A 76 30.30 7.85 15.90
CA ASP A 76 29.73 8.85 15.00
C ASP A 76 28.78 8.24 13.95
N ALA A 77 28.19 9.10 13.12
CA ALA A 77 27.30 8.70 12.04
C ALA A 77 27.98 7.79 10.97
N ALA A 78 29.30 7.88 10.77
CA ALA A 78 30.01 7.00 9.83
C ALA A 78 30.08 5.57 10.40
N ALA A 79 30.38 5.43 11.69
CA ALA A 79 30.34 4.17 12.40
C ALA A 79 28.92 3.57 12.42
N ASP A 80 27.88 4.38 12.61
CA ASP A 80 26.48 3.93 12.50
C ASP A 80 26.19 3.32 11.12
N LEU A 81 26.61 4.01 10.06
CA LEU A 81 26.39 3.56 8.68
C LEU A 81 27.16 2.28 8.35
N ARG A 82 28.38 2.12 8.86
CA ARG A 82 29.12 0.86 8.72
C ARG A 82 28.47 -0.29 9.46
N GLU A 83 27.92 -0.03 10.63
CA GLU A 83 27.19 -1.05 11.38
C GLU A 83 25.89 -1.45 10.66
N ILE A 84 25.16 -0.46 10.10
CA ILE A 84 24.01 -0.71 9.20
C ILE A 84 24.45 -1.53 7.98
N SER A 85 25.58 -1.18 7.34
CA SER A 85 26.16 -1.89 6.20
C SER A 85 26.43 -3.35 6.54
N ARG A 86 27.15 -3.60 7.64
CA ARG A 86 27.48 -4.94 8.14
C ARG A 86 26.23 -5.79 8.38
N ILE A 87 25.24 -5.22 9.05
CA ILE A 87 23.97 -5.91 9.37
C ILE A 87 23.19 -6.20 8.08
N ALA A 88 23.00 -5.21 7.21
CA ALA A 88 22.24 -5.35 5.98
C ALA A 88 22.91 -6.29 4.97
N TYR A 89 24.24 -6.32 4.90
CA TYR A 89 25.01 -7.22 4.05
C TYR A 89 24.85 -8.69 4.49
N GLY A 90 24.86 -8.93 5.80
CA GLY A 90 24.65 -10.26 6.39
C GLY A 90 23.19 -10.71 6.44
N ALA A 91 22.24 -9.78 6.29
CA ALA A 91 20.82 -10.07 6.39
C ALA A 91 20.35 -10.96 5.23
N ARG A 92 19.79 -12.12 5.57
CA ARG A 92 19.05 -13.00 4.63
C ARG A 92 17.54 -12.81 4.74
N THR A 93 17.15 -11.62 5.15
CA THR A 93 15.78 -11.23 5.50
C THR A 93 15.58 -9.76 5.17
N SER A 94 14.33 -9.28 5.20
CA SER A 94 14.08 -7.85 5.19
C SER A 94 14.67 -7.18 6.44
N VAL A 95 15.07 -5.92 6.30
CA VAL A 95 15.67 -5.11 7.36
C VAL A 95 14.83 -3.87 7.55
N VAL A 96 14.51 -3.50 8.79
CA VAL A 96 13.81 -2.25 9.12
C VAL A 96 14.73 -1.40 9.99
N LEU A 97 15.00 -0.19 9.55
CA LEU A 97 15.78 0.81 10.27
C LEU A 97 14.83 1.76 11.01
N LEU A 98 15.03 1.95 12.31
CA LEU A 98 14.14 2.71 13.18
C LEU A 98 14.92 3.66 14.09
N PRO A 99 14.46 4.90 14.31
CA PRO A 99 14.95 5.72 15.41
C PRO A 99 14.55 5.11 16.76
N GLY A 100 15.44 5.11 17.74
CA GLY A 100 15.16 4.63 19.10
C GLY A 100 14.24 5.56 19.89
N ASP A 101 14.17 6.84 19.49
CA ASP A 101 13.32 7.88 20.04
C ASP A 101 11.97 8.01 19.29
N LEU A 102 11.57 6.96 18.57
CA LEU A 102 10.35 6.94 17.77
C LEU A 102 9.12 6.51 18.58
N VAL A 103 8.08 7.34 18.54
CA VAL A 103 6.72 6.93 18.90
C VAL A 103 5.91 6.70 17.62
N ILE A 104 5.48 5.45 17.42
CA ILE A 104 4.77 4.98 16.22
C ILE A 104 3.53 4.17 16.61
N SER A 105 2.43 4.34 15.88
CA SER A 105 1.21 3.53 15.97
C SER A 105 1.46 2.08 15.55
N ASP A 106 0.72 1.11 16.14
CA ASP A 106 0.90 -0.32 15.85
C ASP A 106 0.61 -0.61 14.36
N GLU A 107 -0.44 0.01 13.83
CA GLU A 107 -0.86 -0.08 12.44
C GLU A 107 0.21 0.48 11.49
N GLN A 108 0.82 1.62 11.82
CA GLN A 108 1.85 2.22 10.98
C GLN A 108 3.12 1.35 10.98
N LEU A 109 3.55 0.88 12.16
CA LEU A 109 4.71 -0.01 12.26
C LEU A 109 4.44 -1.34 11.54
N THR A 110 3.25 -1.90 11.66
CA THR A 110 2.91 -3.15 10.96
C THR A 110 2.99 -2.98 9.45
N ARG A 111 2.50 -1.86 8.91
CA ARG A 111 2.59 -1.59 7.46
C ARG A 111 4.03 -1.53 7.01
N LEU A 112 4.91 -0.84 7.75
CA LEU A 112 6.33 -0.78 7.42
C LEU A 112 6.99 -2.17 7.40
N VAL A 113 6.75 -2.97 8.45
CA VAL A 113 7.33 -4.31 8.59
C VAL A 113 6.81 -5.28 7.52
N VAL A 114 5.51 -5.23 7.21
CA VAL A 114 4.89 -6.07 6.16
C VAL A 114 5.34 -5.62 4.77
N ASP A 115 5.33 -4.31 4.49
CA ASP A 115 5.77 -3.78 3.18
C ASP A 115 7.26 -4.05 2.94
N ALA A 116 8.09 -4.08 3.99
CA ALA A 116 9.49 -4.48 3.84
C ALA A 116 9.66 -5.92 3.31
N ALA A 117 8.66 -6.79 3.39
CA ALA A 117 8.71 -8.11 2.75
C ALA A 117 8.36 -8.05 1.26
N ASP A 118 7.52 -7.11 0.84
CA ASP A 118 6.90 -7.08 -0.50
C ASP A 118 7.45 -5.95 -1.41
N GLN A 119 8.05 -4.92 -0.83
CA GLN A 119 8.57 -3.73 -1.52
C GLN A 119 10.11 -3.69 -1.49
N PRO A 120 10.76 -3.12 -2.53
CA PRO A 120 12.21 -2.97 -2.55
C PRO A 120 12.73 -2.10 -1.40
N VAL A 121 12.18 -0.89 -1.26
CA VAL A 121 12.45 0.04 -0.16
C VAL A 121 11.17 0.83 0.13
N THR A 122 10.86 1.01 1.41
CA THR A 122 9.76 1.83 1.90
C THR A 122 10.29 2.84 2.91
N ALA A 123 9.91 4.10 2.79
CA ALA A 123 10.19 5.12 3.79
C ALA A 123 8.86 5.66 4.34
N VAL A 124 8.72 5.71 5.66
CA VAL A 124 7.54 6.34 6.27
C VAL A 124 7.63 7.84 6.05
N THR A 125 6.55 8.47 5.62
CA THR A 125 6.48 9.93 5.49
C THR A 125 5.32 10.48 6.32
N VAL A 126 5.43 11.73 6.74
CA VAL A 126 4.37 12.44 7.47
C VAL A 126 4.01 13.72 6.74
N ARG A 127 2.79 14.20 6.96
CA ARG A 127 2.38 15.50 6.45
C ARG A 127 3.33 16.58 6.95
N ARG A 128 3.73 17.47 6.05
CA ARG A 128 4.68 18.53 6.36
C ARG A 128 4.18 19.41 7.51
N ALA A 129 4.96 19.47 8.58
CA ALA A 129 4.65 20.23 9.79
C ALA A 129 5.74 21.26 10.13
N GLY A 130 6.87 21.25 9.40
CA GLY A 130 7.97 22.21 9.61
C GLY A 130 8.73 21.99 10.93
N GLY A 131 8.69 20.77 11.47
CA GLY A 131 9.36 20.38 12.70
C GLY A 131 10.76 19.82 12.49
N ARG A 132 11.18 18.88 13.37
CA ARG A 132 12.52 18.26 13.35
C ARG A 132 12.74 17.25 12.23
N ALA A 133 11.66 16.73 11.66
CA ALA A 133 11.72 15.75 10.57
C ALA A 133 12.26 16.39 9.28
N ARG A 134 13.09 15.66 8.52
CA ARG A 134 13.70 16.22 7.31
C ARG A 134 12.71 16.29 6.16
N PRO A 135 12.76 17.36 5.35
CA PRO A 135 11.90 17.47 4.19
C PRO A 135 12.23 16.37 3.17
N VAL A 136 11.19 15.85 2.54
CA VAL A 136 11.27 14.95 1.39
C VAL A 136 10.32 15.44 0.30
N ARG A 137 10.62 15.08 -0.95
CA ARG A 137 9.69 15.28 -2.06
C ARG A 137 9.18 13.92 -2.53
N VAL A 138 7.87 13.74 -2.33
CA VAL A 138 7.11 12.61 -2.83
C VAL A 138 6.37 13.02 -4.10
N GLU A 139 6.54 12.24 -5.17
CA GLU A 139 5.82 12.40 -6.44
C GLU A 139 4.88 11.23 -6.71
N ALA A 140 3.84 11.44 -7.52
CA ALA A 140 2.91 10.38 -7.91
C ALA A 140 3.65 9.25 -8.66
N PRO A 141 3.40 7.97 -8.33
CA PRO A 141 2.30 7.45 -7.52
C PRO A 141 2.64 7.20 -6.03
N GLY A 142 3.44 8.06 -5.39
CA GLY A 142 3.87 7.92 -4.00
C GLY A 142 5.32 7.47 -3.87
N ARG A 143 6.23 8.01 -4.69
CA ARG A 143 7.67 7.71 -4.65
C ARG A 143 8.44 8.86 -4.03
N VAL A 144 9.38 8.56 -3.13
CA VAL A 144 10.35 9.54 -2.67
C VAL A 144 11.36 9.77 -3.79
N VAL A 145 11.37 10.97 -4.36
CA VAL A 145 12.28 11.35 -5.47
C VAL A 145 13.41 12.27 -5.02
N SER A 146 13.32 12.79 -3.80
CA SER A 146 14.33 13.63 -3.19
C SER A 146 14.17 13.57 -1.67
N ALA A 147 15.30 13.50 -0.97
CA ALA A 147 15.34 13.42 0.48
C ALA A 147 16.38 14.41 1.03
N GLY A 148 16.08 14.95 2.21
CA GLY A 148 16.93 15.91 2.89
C GLY A 148 17.75 15.27 3.99
N SER A 149 18.90 15.86 4.27
CA SER A 149 19.77 15.57 5.43
C SER A 149 20.57 16.82 5.77
N ALA A 150 21.51 16.73 6.71
CA ALA A 150 22.41 17.83 7.05
C ALA A 150 23.24 18.38 5.86
N PHE A 151 23.44 17.59 4.81
CA PHE A 151 24.23 17.98 3.62
C PHE A 151 23.39 18.17 2.36
N HIS A 152 22.12 17.75 2.40
CA HIS A 152 21.30 17.60 1.20
C HIS A 152 20.01 18.41 1.29
N ARG A 153 19.79 19.29 0.30
CA ARG A 153 18.60 20.14 0.21
C ARG A 153 17.55 19.52 -0.70
N VAL A 154 16.29 19.72 -0.33
CA VAL A 154 15.13 19.30 -1.11
C VAL A 154 14.42 20.53 -1.66
N SER A 155 14.43 20.71 -2.97
CA SER A 155 13.59 21.72 -3.62
C SER A 155 12.11 21.31 -3.55
N ALA A 156 11.19 22.28 -3.40
CA ALA A 156 9.74 22.04 -3.34
C ALA A 156 9.30 20.79 -2.53
N PRO A 157 9.62 20.68 -1.22
CA PRO A 157 9.27 19.50 -0.44
C PRO A 157 7.77 19.35 -0.22
N THR A 158 7.28 18.11 -0.23
CA THR A 158 5.86 17.77 -0.13
C THR A 158 5.49 17.01 1.15
N ALA A 159 6.46 16.43 1.85
CA ALA A 159 6.28 15.72 3.11
C ALA A 159 7.54 15.83 3.98
N ASP A 160 7.46 15.35 5.22
CA ASP A 160 8.63 15.21 6.11
C ASP A 160 8.92 13.73 6.40
N PHE A 161 10.16 13.41 6.73
CA PHE A 161 10.67 12.06 7.02
C PHE A 161 11.02 11.92 8.51
N PRO A 162 10.27 11.09 9.26
CA PRO A 162 10.51 10.88 10.69
C PRO A 162 11.58 9.82 11.00
N GLY A 163 12.20 9.18 10.00
CA GLY A 163 13.31 8.23 10.20
C GLY A 163 13.07 6.76 9.81
N PRO A 164 11.88 6.16 9.98
CA PRO A 164 11.69 4.74 9.68
C PRO A 164 11.83 4.35 8.20
N ILE A 165 12.66 3.35 7.92
CA ILE A 165 12.90 2.78 6.58
C ILE A 165 12.73 1.26 6.64
N GLY A 166 11.99 0.69 5.69
CA GLY A 166 11.93 -0.76 5.44
C GLY A 166 12.69 -1.09 4.17
N ILE A 167 13.60 -2.07 4.24
CA ILE A 167 14.44 -2.53 3.14
C ILE A 167 14.09 -3.99 2.87
N GLY A 168 13.68 -4.27 1.64
CA GLY A 168 13.39 -5.62 1.19
C GLY A 168 14.62 -6.49 1.11
N GLU A 169 14.46 -7.80 1.36
CA GLU A 169 15.54 -8.78 1.32
C GLU A 169 16.37 -8.69 0.03
N GLN A 170 15.71 -8.51 -1.11
CA GLN A 170 16.35 -8.41 -2.43
C GLN A 170 17.22 -7.16 -2.61
N ARG A 171 17.05 -6.13 -1.77
CA ARG A 171 17.78 -4.87 -1.84
C ARG A 171 18.71 -4.65 -0.63
N ALA A 172 18.73 -5.56 0.35
CA ALA A 172 19.53 -5.43 1.57
C ALA A 172 21.03 -5.27 1.26
N VAL A 173 21.60 -6.07 0.35
CA VAL A 173 23.00 -5.96 -0.06
C VAL A 173 23.30 -4.64 -0.78
N GLN A 174 22.40 -4.17 -1.64
CA GLN A 174 22.57 -2.87 -2.32
C GLN A 174 22.49 -1.71 -1.32
N ALA A 175 21.57 -1.80 -0.35
CA ALA A 175 21.47 -0.84 0.75
C ALA A 175 22.72 -0.83 1.62
N ALA A 176 23.34 -1.99 1.88
CA ALA A 176 24.61 -2.07 2.59
C ALA A 176 25.73 -1.30 1.86
N GLY A 177 25.87 -1.50 0.55
CA GLY A 177 26.85 -0.76 -0.25
C GLY A 177 26.59 0.76 -0.28
N VAL A 178 25.33 1.19 -0.20
CA VAL A 178 24.96 2.60 -0.05
C VAL A 178 25.42 3.15 1.30
N ALA A 179 25.19 2.40 2.38
CA ALA A 179 25.61 2.79 3.72
C ALA A 179 27.15 2.88 3.83
N GLU A 180 27.88 1.91 3.26
CA GLU A 180 29.35 1.92 3.20
C GLU A 180 29.88 3.17 2.48
N ASN A 181 29.35 3.48 1.30
CA ASN A 181 29.76 4.65 0.53
C ASN A 181 29.48 5.97 1.26
N LEU A 182 28.35 6.07 1.97
CA LEU A 182 28.04 7.23 2.80
C LEU A 182 29.02 7.35 3.99
N ALA A 183 29.38 6.25 4.64
CA ALA A 183 30.36 6.23 5.72
C ALA A 183 31.72 6.72 5.23
N ASP A 184 32.19 6.21 4.09
CA ASP A 184 33.44 6.65 3.48
C ASP A 184 33.40 8.15 3.18
N LEU A 185 32.30 8.68 2.63
CA LEU A 185 32.18 10.12 2.35
C LEU A 185 32.17 10.99 3.62
N LEU A 186 31.63 10.52 4.75
CA LEU A 186 31.67 11.27 6.00
C LEU A 186 33.08 11.38 6.58
N GLU A 187 33.90 10.35 6.41
CA GLU A 187 35.28 10.34 6.91
C GLU A 187 36.24 11.18 6.06
N HIS A 188 35.88 11.47 4.81
CA HIS A 188 36.68 12.30 3.93
C HIS A 188 36.31 13.78 4.10
N PRO A 189 37.17 14.62 4.72
CA PRO A 189 36.84 16.00 5.01
C PRO A 189 36.50 16.78 3.73
N GLY A 190 35.36 17.47 3.74
CA GLY A 190 34.90 18.28 2.61
C GLY A 190 34.23 17.51 1.46
N ALA A 191 34.12 16.18 1.54
CA ALA A 191 33.39 15.41 0.54
C ALA A 191 31.86 15.69 0.57
N LEU A 192 31.34 16.02 1.76
CA LEU A 192 29.95 16.44 1.98
C LEU A 192 29.92 17.85 2.61
N PRO A 193 29.75 18.92 1.82
CA PRO A 193 29.68 20.27 2.36
C PRO A 193 28.37 20.49 3.14
N PRO A 194 28.42 21.05 4.37
CA PRO A 194 27.22 21.26 5.20
C PRO A 194 26.20 22.19 4.52
N SER A 195 24.91 21.83 4.62
CA SER A 195 23.83 22.70 4.16
C SER A 195 23.43 23.69 5.26
N THR A 196 23.77 24.96 5.08
CA THR A 196 23.49 26.07 6.02
C THR A 196 22.00 26.41 6.25
N ALA A 197 21.06 25.65 5.69
CA ALA A 197 19.64 26.04 5.57
C ALA A 197 18.67 25.21 6.41
N LEU A 198 19.14 24.28 7.24
CA LEU A 198 18.27 23.34 7.96
C LEU A 198 18.50 23.40 9.48
N PRO A 199 17.44 23.18 10.30
CA PRO A 199 17.56 23.13 11.75
C PRO A 199 18.52 22.00 12.20
N PRO A 200 19.13 22.11 13.40
CA PRO A 200 20.06 21.12 13.92
C PRO A 200 19.43 19.72 13.98
N SER A 201 20.28 18.71 13.80
CA SER A 201 19.87 17.29 13.82
C SER A 201 19.33 16.92 15.21
N PRO A 202 18.31 16.04 15.30
CA PRO A 202 17.91 15.47 16.59
C PRO A 202 19.01 14.64 17.28
N ALA A 203 20.09 14.27 16.58
CA ALA A 203 21.27 13.60 17.14
C ALA A 203 22.18 14.51 18.01
N GLY A 204 21.99 15.84 17.98
CA GLY A 204 22.83 16.82 18.66
C GLY A 204 23.51 17.80 17.70
N ASP A 205 24.19 18.81 18.23
CA ASP A 205 24.81 19.89 17.43
C ASP A 205 26.05 19.44 16.63
N ASP A 206 26.71 18.34 17.03
CA ASP A 206 27.96 17.84 16.42
C ASP A 206 27.82 16.49 15.68
N ASP A 207 26.62 15.94 15.52
CA ASP A 207 26.42 14.59 14.97
C ASP A 207 25.26 14.52 13.95
N TYR A 208 25.45 13.67 12.93
CA TYR A 208 24.53 13.53 11.80
C TYR A 208 23.60 12.33 11.98
N ASP A 209 22.39 12.43 11.45
CA ASP A 209 21.44 11.32 11.53
C ASP A 209 21.68 10.31 10.39
N ALA A 210 22.10 9.10 10.76
CA ALA A 210 22.36 8.02 9.82
C ALA A 210 21.11 7.62 8.99
N LEU A 211 19.89 7.74 9.52
CA LEU A 211 18.66 7.39 8.78
C LEU A 211 18.34 8.42 7.70
N GLU A 212 18.57 9.71 7.99
CA GLU A 212 18.41 10.78 7.01
C GLU A 212 19.39 10.60 5.85
N LEU A 213 20.67 10.33 6.17
CA LEU A 213 21.71 10.02 5.19
C LEU A 213 21.38 8.78 4.39
N MET A 214 20.92 7.72 5.06
CA MET A 214 20.55 6.47 4.41
C MET A 214 19.42 6.66 3.41
N LEU A 215 18.37 7.42 3.76
CA LEU A 215 17.30 7.72 2.81
C LEU A 215 17.80 8.49 1.59
N VAL A 216 18.69 9.49 1.79
CA VAL A 216 19.33 10.21 0.67
C VAL A 216 20.10 9.23 -0.20
N GLY A 217 20.92 8.38 0.41
CA GLY A 217 21.72 7.36 -0.28
C GLY A 217 20.87 6.46 -1.17
N LEU A 218 19.78 5.92 -0.62
CA LEU A 218 18.89 5.01 -1.33
C LEU A 218 18.20 5.69 -2.52
N VAL A 219 17.68 6.91 -2.32
CA VAL A 219 17.05 7.69 -3.39
C VAL A 219 18.06 8.03 -4.48
N ARG A 220 19.26 8.46 -4.10
CA ARG A 220 20.31 8.89 -5.04
C ARG A 220 21.03 7.74 -5.75
N ALA A 221 21.04 6.55 -5.15
CA ALA A 221 21.43 5.32 -5.83
C ALA A 221 20.42 4.88 -6.92
N GLY A 222 19.30 5.61 -7.07
CA GLY A 222 18.27 5.31 -8.06
C GLY A 222 17.28 4.25 -7.60
N MET A 223 17.33 3.82 -6.34
CA MET A 223 16.47 2.77 -5.83
C MET A 223 15.03 3.27 -5.73
N PRO A 224 14.02 2.48 -6.17
CA PRO A 224 12.62 2.89 -6.04
C PRO A 224 12.19 2.86 -4.57
N VAL A 225 12.16 4.05 -3.94
CA VAL A 225 11.69 4.23 -2.56
C VAL A 225 10.20 4.59 -2.54
N THR A 226 9.37 3.69 -2.02
CA THR A 226 7.93 3.92 -1.83
C THR A 226 7.72 4.77 -0.58
N ALA A 227 6.98 5.87 -0.72
CA ALA A 227 6.56 6.68 0.41
C ALA A 227 5.31 6.07 1.06
N GLN A 228 5.42 5.68 2.31
CA GLN A 228 4.31 5.22 3.13
C GLN A 228 3.80 6.39 3.99
N GLU A 229 2.86 7.15 3.45
CA GLU A 229 2.29 8.31 4.13
C GLU A 229 1.51 7.89 5.39
N THR A 230 1.89 8.47 6.52
CA THR A 230 1.18 8.34 7.80
C THR A 230 -0.09 9.16 7.72
N VAL A 231 -1.24 8.51 7.85
CA VAL A 231 -2.54 9.19 7.86
C VAL A 231 -2.70 10.00 9.16
N PRO A 232 -3.52 11.06 9.16
CA PRO A 232 -3.66 11.94 10.33
C PRO A 232 -4.09 11.25 11.63
N GLU A 233 -4.77 10.11 11.53
CA GLU A 233 -5.21 9.34 12.70
C GLU A 233 -4.11 8.49 13.32
N LEU A 234 -3.00 8.24 12.62
CA LEU A 234 -1.88 7.45 13.11
C LEU A 234 -0.73 8.35 13.55
N VAL A 235 0.05 7.86 14.51
CA VAL A 235 1.23 8.56 15.02
C VAL A 235 2.49 7.95 14.41
N CYS A 236 3.40 8.81 13.96
CA CYS A 236 4.77 8.46 13.62
C CYS A 236 5.63 9.70 13.81
N ARG A 237 6.25 9.85 14.98
CA ARG A 237 7.10 11.01 15.28
C ARG A 237 8.20 10.67 16.25
N ARG A 238 9.31 11.38 16.13
CA ARG A 238 10.41 11.35 17.10
C ARG A 238 10.13 12.31 18.25
N VAL A 239 10.62 11.97 19.43
CA VAL A 239 10.40 12.73 20.67
C VAL A 239 11.74 13.01 21.34
N ALA A 240 11.86 14.16 22.01
CA ALA A 240 13.08 14.49 22.74
C ALA A 240 12.85 15.00 24.15
N THR A 241 11.60 15.16 24.57
CA THR A 241 11.27 15.48 25.95
C THR A 241 10.27 14.48 26.52
N PRO A 242 10.22 14.30 27.85
CA PRO A 242 9.21 13.46 28.49
C PRO A 242 7.77 13.89 28.13
N GLU A 243 7.50 15.20 28.05
CA GLU A 243 6.17 15.71 27.69
C GLU A 243 5.80 15.36 26.25
N GLU A 244 6.77 15.47 25.32
CA GLU A 244 6.57 15.04 23.94
C GLU A 244 6.31 13.54 23.85
N ALA A 245 7.07 12.72 24.58
CA ALA A 245 6.89 11.27 24.64
C ALA A 245 5.49 10.90 25.14
N GLN A 246 5.08 11.47 26.29
CA GLN A 246 3.76 11.25 26.86
C GLN A 246 2.64 11.65 25.90
N ALA A 247 2.70 12.86 25.35
CA ALA A 247 1.66 13.34 24.42
C ALA A 247 1.57 12.48 23.14
N ALA A 248 2.72 12.01 22.62
CA ALA A 248 2.75 11.12 21.45
C ALA A 248 2.09 9.77 21.74
N VAL A 249 2.42 9.19 22.88
CA VAL A 249 1.92 7.88 23.31
C VAL A 249 0.43 7.93 23.57
N GLU A 250 -0.04 8.93 24.32
CA GLU A 250 -1.47 9.10 24.57
C GLU A 250 -2.25 9.34 23.26
N THR A 251 -1.68 10.07 22.30
CA THR A 251 -2.30 10.26 20.98
C THR A 251 -2.38 8.93 20.22
N ALA A 252 -1.31 8.13 20.26
CA ALA A 252 -1.28 6.82 19.61
C ALA A 252 -2.26 5.83 20.26
N GLU A 253 -2.46 5.90 21.58
CA GLU A 253 -3.39 5.02 22.31
C GLU A 253 -4.86 5.41 22.12
N ARG A 254 -5.15 6.70 21.92
CA ARG A 254 -6.50 7.17 21.57
C ARG A 254 -6.88 6.89 20.11
N ALA A 255 -5.91 6.61 19.25
CA ALA A 255 -6.16 6.37 17.83
C ALA A 255 -6.96 5.08 17.60
N ASP A 256 -8.08 5.18 16.86
CA ASP A 256 -8.83 4.00 16.42
C ASP A 256 -8.15 3.38 15.18
N GLU A 257 -7.06 2.67 15.44
CA GLU A 257 -6.28 2.00 14.40
C GLU A 257 -7.10 0.94 13.65
N ARG A 258 -8.10 0.33 14.31
CA ARG A 258 -9.00 -0.64 13.68
C ARG A 258 -9.85 0.03 12.60
N ARG A 259 -10.35 1.24 12.86
CA ARG A 259 -11.08 2.03 11.87
C ARG A 259 -10.20 2.43 10.70
N VAL A 260 -8.95 2.83 10.95
CA VAL A 260 -7.97 3.13 9.89
C VAL A 260 -7.73 1.91 9.01
N ARG A 261 -7.48 0.74 9.63
CA ARG A 261 -7.30 -0.53 8.92
C ARG A 261 -8.53 -0.92 8.10
N LEU A 262 -9.73 -0.72 8.66
CA LEU A 262 -10.98 -1.05 7.99
C LEU A 262 -11.25 -0.12 6.78
N ARG A 263 -10.96 1.17 6.90
CA ARG A 263 -11.02 2.13 5.79
C ARG A 263 -10.07 1.73 4.66
N ASP A 264 -8.83 1.42 5.01
CA ASP A 264 -7.79 1.11 4.02
C ASP A 264 -7.96 -0.28 3.38
N ALA A 265 -8.76 -1.16 4.01
CA ALA A 265 -9.17 -2.42 3.42
C ALA A 265 -10.11 -2.25 2.20
N VAL A 266 -10.77 -1.10 2.07
CA VAL A 266 -11.59 -0.77 0.88
C VAL A 266 -10.69 -0.20 -0.21
N LYS A 267 -10.82 -0.70 -1.44
CA LYS A 267 -10.00 -0.25 -2.57
C LYS A 267 -10.34 1.20 -2.93
N LYS A 268 -9.34 2.09 -2.85
CA LYS A 268 -9.50 3.53 -3.19
C LYS A 268 -9.93 3.77 -4.65
N ASN A 269 -9.64 2.83 -5.56
CA ASN A 269 -9.87 2.96 -6.99
C ASN A 269 -10.93 1.97 -7.55
N ASP A 270 -11.96 1.67 -6.76
CA ASP A 270 -13.05 0.81 -7.20
C ASP A 270 -13.86 1.38 -8.38
N GLY A 271 -14.60 0.48 -9.05
CA GLY A 271 -15.61 0.84 -10.04
C GLY A 271 -16.74 1.68 -9.42
N TRP A 272 -17.53 2.33 -10.25
CA TRP A 272 -18.67 3.15 -9.81
C TRP A 272 -19.65 2.31 -9.00
N PHE A 273 -20.02 1.13 -9.52
CA PHE A 273 -21.01 0.29 -8.86
C PHE A 273 -20.51 -0.21 -7.50
N ALA A 274 -19.29 -0.75 -7.44
CA ALA A 274 -18.67 -1.17 -6.21
C ALA A 274 -18.61 -0.04 -5.17
N THR A 275 -18.20 1.17 -5.59
CA THR A 275 -18.03 2.32 -4.69
C THR A 275 -19.35 2.70 -4.00
N TYR A 276 -20.44 2.83 -4.75
CA TYR A 276 -21.70 3.35 -4.22
C TYR A 276 -22.63 2.26 -3.68
N ALA A 277 -22.69 1.11 -4.35
CA ALA A 277 -23.62 0.04 -3.99
C ALA A 277 -23.07 -0.93 -2.94
N VAL A 278 -21.73 -0.99 -2.74
CA VAL A 278 -21.11 -2.00 -1.84
C VAL A 278 -20.18 -1.36 -0.83
N SER A 279 -19.12 -0.69 -1.28
CA SER A 279 -18.03 -0.17 -0.46
C SER A 279 -18.46 0.88 0.58
N SER A 280 -19.64 1.48 0.41
CA SER A 280 -20.23 2.42 1.37
C SER A 280 -20.68 1.76 2.68
N TRP A 281 -21.02 0.46 2.67
CA TRP A 281 -21.54 -0.25 3.85
C TRP A 281 -20.88 -1.62 4.09
N SER A 282 -20.14 -2.16 3.12
CA SER A 282 -19.39 -3.42 3.28
C SER A 282 -18.39 -3.45 4.44
N PRO A 283 -17.83 -2.32 4.94
CA PRO A 283 -17.05 -2.33 6.19
C PRO A 283 -17.79 -2.92 7.40
N LEU A 284 -19.12 -2.80 7.45
CA LEU A 284 -19.94 -3.43 8.49
C LEU A 284 -19.92 -4.96 8.38
N LEU A 285 -19.97 -5.48 7.15
CA LEU A 285 -19.84 -6.91 6.87
C LEU A 285 -18.44 -7.42 7.17
N VAL A 286 -17.39 -6.65 6.85
CA VAL A 286 -16.00 -7.03 7.17
C VAL A 286 -15.81 -7.12 8.68
N ARG A 287 -16.33 -6.14 9.43
CA ARG A 287 -16.25 -6.13 10.90
C ARG A 287 -16.99 -7.33 11.51
N THR A 288 -18.19 -7.63 11.03
CA THR A 288 -18.96 -8.79 11.52
C THR A 288 -18.31 -10.11 11.14
N ALA A 289 -17.83 -10.27 9.91
CA ALA A 289 -17.10 -11.48 9.48
C ALA A 289 -15.82 -11.70 10.30
N ALA A 290 -15.06 -10.64 10.57
CA ALA A 290 -13.89 -10.71 11.44
C ALA A 290 -14.25 -11.07 12.89
N TRP A 291 -15.38 -10.55 13.41
CA TRP A 291 -15.88 -10.87 14.75
C TRP A 291 -16.28 -12.35 14.88
N PHE A 292 -16.90 -12.93 13.85
CA PHE A 292 -17.19 -14.36 13.78
C PHE A 292 -15.98 -15.24 13.45
N GLY A 293 -14.79 -14.66 13.23
CA GLY A 293 -13.58 -15.41 12.89
C GLY A 293 -13.60 -16.04 11.49
N LEU A 294 -14.46 -15.57 10.58
CA LEU A 294 -14.52 -16.09 9.21
C LEU A 294 -13.19 -15.85 8.48
N THR A 295 -12.77 -16.83 7.67
CA THR A 295 -11.60 -16.67 6.80
C THR A 295 -12.00 -16.05 5.46
N PRO A 296 -11.10 -15.32 4.78
CA PRO A 296 -11.39 -14.80 3.44
C PRO A 296 -11.88 -15.89 2.47
N ASN A 297 -11.23 -17.06 2.46
CA ASN A 297 -11.62 -18.19 1.61
C ASN A 297 -13.04 -18.70 1.90
N MET A 298 -13.49 -18.71 3.17
CA MET A 298 -14.88 -19.07 3.51
C MET A 298 -15.86 -18.06 2.90
N VAL A 299 -15.54 -16.77 2.96
CA VAL A 299 -16.38 -15.71 2.37
C VAL A 299 -16.41 -15.82 0.85
N THR A 300 -15.28 -16.13 0.20
CA THR A 300 -15.22 -16.40 -1.25
C THR A 300 -16.11 -17.59 -1.64
N LEU A 301 -16.12 -18.67 -0.86
CA LEU A 301 -16.98 -19.82 -1.11
C LEU A 301 -18.46 -19.49 -0.93
N VAL A 302 -18.82 -18.65 0.06
CA VAL A 302 -20.19 -18.14 0.24
C VAL A 302 -20.61 -17.32 -0.99
N SER A 303 -19.75 -16.43 -1.50
CA SER A 303 -19.98 -15.68 -2.73
C SER A 303 -20.26 -16.60 -3.92
N ALA A 304 -19.42 -17.63 -4.13
CA ALA A 304 -19.61 -18.59 -5.21
C ALA A 304 -20.90 -19.40 -5.06
N GLY A 305 -21.25 -19.82 -3.84
CA GLY A 305 -22.50 -20.51 -3.54
C GLY A 305 -23.74 -19.66 -3.87
N LEU A 306 -23.72 -18.36 -3.53
CA LEU A 306 -24.80 -17.43 -3.87
C LEU A 306 -24.95 -17.27 -5.39
N ALA A 307 -23.85 -17.22 -6.14
CA ALA A 307 -23.90 -17.15 -7.61
C ALA A 307 -24.43 -18.45 -8.25
N ALA A 308 -24.07 -19.62 -7.70
CA ALA A 308 -24.63 -20.89 -8.15
C ALA A 308 -26.14 -20.96 -7.87
N LEU A 309 -26.59 -20.49 -6.70
CA LEU A 309 -28.01 -20.38 -6.37
C LEU A 309 -28.73 -19.39 -7.29
N ALA A 310 -28.09 -18.25 -7.61
CA ALA A 310 -28.63 -17.31 -8.59
C ALA A 310 -28.82 -17.97 -9.96
N ALA A 311 -27.82 -18.70 -10.45
CA ALA A 311 -27.90 -19.45 -11.71
C ALA A 311 -29.04 -20.47 -11.71
N PHE A 312 -29.25 -21.17 -10.58
CA PHE A 312 -30.38 -22.08 -10.40
C PHE A 312 -31.74 -21.37 -10.55
N TRP A 313 -31.92 -20.24 -9.87
CA TRP A 313 -33.16 -19.45 -9.96
C TRP A 313 -33.39 -18.84 -11.34
N PHE A 314 -32.34 -18.37 -12.01
CA PHE A 314 -32.42 -17.95 -13.42
C PHE A 314 -32.84 -19.10 -14.33
N GLY A 315 -32.34 -20.32 -14.07
CA GLY A 315 -32.67 -21.54 -14.81
C GLY A 315 -34.13 -21.95 -14.76
N GLY A 316 -34.89 -21.49 -13.75
CA GLY A 316 -36.32 -21.78 -13.63
C GLY A 316 -37.20 -21.12 -14.69
N GLY A 317 -36.71 -20.09 -15.39
CA GLY A 317 -37.45 -19.46 -16.49
C GLY A 317 -38.72 -18.69 -16.09
N THR A 318 -38.88 -18.37 -14.80
CA THR A 318 -40.00 -17.58 -14.25
C THR A 318 -39.57 -16.16 -13.91
N ARG A 319 -40.53 -15.23 -13.86
CA ARG A 319 -40.23 -13.81 -13.53
C ARG A 319 -39.71 -13.66 -12.10
N ASP A 320 -40.33 -14.37 -11.16
CA ASP A 320 -39.89 -14.37 -9.76
C ASP A 320 -38.48 -14.96 -9.63
N GLY A 321 -38.18 -16.04 -10.37
CA GLY A 321 -36.85 -16.62 -10.44
C GLY A 321 -35.81 -15.63 -10.99
N MET A 322 -36.15 -14.81 -11.97
CA MET A 322 -35.27 -13.76 -12.48
C MET A 322 -34.97 -12.68 -11.42
N VAL A 323 -35.98 -12.27 -10.64
CA VAL A 323 -35.78 -11.26 -9.58
C VAL A 323 -34.97 -11.84 -8.43
N ILE A 324 -35.30 -13.05 -7.96
CA ILE A 324 -34.57 -13.73 -6.89
C ILE A 324 -33.12 -13.99 -7.31
N GLY A 325 -32.91 -14.50 -8.53
CA GLY A 325 -31.58 -14.71 -9.10
C GLY A 325 -30.76 -13.42 -9.16
N ALA A 326 -31.36 -12.30 -9.58
CA ALA A 326 -30.69 -11.01 -9.63
C ALA A 326 -30.26 -10.50 -8.24
N VAL A 327 -31.13 -10.64 -7.23
CA VAL A 327 -30.80 -10.27 -5.85
C VAL A 327 -29.67 -11.15 -5.31
N LEU A 328 -29.74 -12.47 -5.52
CA LEU A 328 -28.69 -13.40 -5.10
C LEU A 328 -27.36 -13.14 -5.80
N PHE A 329 -27.37 -12.80 -7.09
CA PHE A 329 -26.15 -12.49 -7.82
C PHE A 329 -25.53 -11.15 -7.38
N TYR A 330 -26.35 -10.16 -7.05
CA TYR A 330 -25.89 -8.95 -6.40
C TYR A 330 -25.26 -9.25 -5.03
N LEU A 331 -25.89 -10.09 -4.19
CA LEU A 331 -25.31 -10.49 -2.91
C LEU A 331 -23.99 -11.27 -3.09
N ALA A 332 -23.90 -12.13 -4.11
CA ALA A 332 -22.64 -12.79 -4.46
C ALA A 332 -21.52 -11.78 -4.72
N PHE A 333 -21.80 -10.70 -5.45
CA PHE A 333 -20.84 -9.60 -5.66
C PHE A 333 -20.48 -8.84 -4.39
N VAL A 334 -21.43 -8.62 -3.48
CA VAL A 334 -21.15 -8.00 -2.18
C VAL A 334 -20.13 -8.84 -1.41
N PHE A 335 -20.37 -10.16 -1.29
CA PHE A 335 -19.48 -11.04 -0.55
C PHE A 335 -18.10 -11.22 -1.21
N ASP A 336 -18.04 -11.13 -2.54
CA ASP A 336 -16.79 -11.06 -3.29
C ASP A 336 -15.98 -9.81 -2.95
N CYS A 337 -16.63 -8.66 -2.79
CA CYS A 337 -15.92 -7.47 -2.30
C CYS A 337 -15.46 -7.63 -0.84
N VAL A 338 -16.29 -8.28 -0.01
CA VAL A 338 -16.02 -8.48 1.42
C VAL A 338 -14.87 -9.45 1.65
N ASP A 339 -14.69 -10.50 0.84
CA ASP A 339 -13.57 -11.44 1.05
C ASP A 339 -12.20 -10.76 0.91
N GLY A 340 -12.04 -9.91 -0.11
CA GLY A 340 -10.80 -9.21 -0.39
C GLY A 340 -10.58 -8.08 0.59
N GLN A 341 -11.65 -7.42 1.04
CA GLN A 341 -11.59 -6.46 2.13
C GLN A 341 -11.22 -7.15 3.45
N LEU A 342 -11.77 -8.33 3.74
CA LEU A 342 -11.47 -9.11 4.94
C LEU A 342 -10.02 -9.61 4.92
N ALA A 343 -9.52 -10.06 3.77
CA ALA A 343 -8.10 -10.43 3.60
C ALA A 343 -7.17 -9.25 3.90
N ARG A 344 -7.49 -8.04 3.40
CA ARG A 344 -6.73 -6.82 3.68
C ARG A 344 -6.82 -6.38 5.14
N TYR A 345 -8.02 -6.43 5.71
CA TYR A 345 -8.28 -6.06 7.11
C TYR A 345 -7.60 -7.01 8.10
N THR A 346 -7.63 -8.31 7.84
CA THR A 346 -7.01 -9.32 8.72
C THR A 346 -5.55 -9.61 8.37
N ARG A 347 -5.05 -9.05 7.27
CA ARG A 347 -3.73 -9.36 6.66
C ARG A 347 -3.51 -10.85 6.38
N ARG A 348 -4.61 -11.61 6.20
CA ARG A 348 -4.57 -13.04 5.89
C ARG A 348 -4.58 -13.23 4.38
N TYR A 349 -3.43 -13.06 3.77
CA TYR A 349 -3.22 -13.33 2.35
C TYR A 349 -2.74 -14.76 2.13
N SER A 350 -3.17 -15.39 1.03
CA SER A 350 -2.63 -16.68 0.62
C SER A 350 -2.61 -16.79 -0.90
N LYS A 351 -1.60 -17.49 -1.44
CA LYS A 351 -1.52 -17.78 -2.89
C LYS A 351 -2.74 -18.56 -3.36
N LEU A 352 -3.19 -19.53 -2.55
CA LEU A 352 -4.42 -20.29 -2.80
C LEU A 352 -5.64 -19.38 -2.85
N GLY A 353 -5.82 -18.50 -1.85
CA GLY A 353 -6.95 -17.58 -1.81
C GLY A 353 -6.97 -16.63 -3.00
N ALA A 354 -5.83 -16.04 -3.36
CA ALA A 354 -5.73 -15.17 -4.53
C ALA A 354 -6.02 -15.91 -5.85
N TRP A 355 -5.62 -17.19 -5.97
CA TRP A 355 -5.95 -18.02 -7.13
C TRP A 355 -7.44 -18.40 -7.16
N LEU A 356 -8.00 -18.75 -5.99
CA LEU A 356 -9.39 -19.16 -5.82
C LEU A 356 -10.36 -18.01 -6.12
N ASP A 357 -10.13 -16.83 -5.51
CA ASP A 357 -10.83 -15.56 -5.78
C ASP A 357 -10.87 -15.28 -7.27
N ALA A 358 -9.68 -15.25 -7.88
CA ALA A 358 -9.55 -15.07 -9.30
C ALA A 358 -10.41 -16.11 -10.06
N MET A 359 -10.23 -17.42 -9.83
CA MET A 359 -10.96 -18.47 -10.56
C MET A 359 -12.48 -18.34 -10.42
N LEU A 360 -12.97 -18.16 -9.20
CA LEU A 360 -14.39 -18.13 -8.90
C LEU A 360 -15.07 -16.89 -9.47
N ASP A 361 -14.39 -15.76 -9.61
CA ASP A 361 -14.93 -14.60 -10.34
C ASP A 361 -15.44 -14.94 -11.74
N ARG A 362 -14.67 -15.74 -12.49
CA ARG A 362 -15.06 -16.16 -13.83
C ARG A 362 -16.14 -17.22 -13.78
N ALA A 363 -16.00 -18.19 -12.89
CA ALA A 363 -16.97 -19.27 -12.73
C ALA A 363 -18.37 -18.72 -12.39
N LYS A 364 -18.46 -17.73 -11.49
CA LYS A 364 -19.72 -17.07 -11.11
C LYS A 364 -20.44 -16.47 -12.33
N GLU A 365 -19.73 -15.71 -13.17
CA GLU A 365 -20.31 -15.13 -14.39
C GLU A 365 -20.80 -16.22 -15.35
N TYR A 366 -20.00 -17.26 -15.59
CA TYR A 366 -20.35 -18.32 -16.54
C TYR A 366 -21.51 -19.20 -16.06
N MET A 367 -21.58 -19.49 -14.76
CA MET A 367 -22.74 -20.19 -14.17
C MET A 367 -24.02 -19.41 -14.40
N VAL A 368 -24.01 -18.09 -14.18
CA VAL A 368 -25.18 -17.24 -14.41
C VAL A 368 -25.54 -17.16 -15.89
N PHE A 369 -24.57 -17.12 -16.80
CA PHE A 369 -24.86 -17.18 -18.23
C PHE A 369 -25.56 -18.48 -18.62
N ALA A 370 -25.07 -19.62 -18.10
CA ALA A 370 -25.72 -20.91 -18.32
C ALA A 370 -27.13 -20.94 -17.72
N GLY A 371 -27.32 -20.43 -16.50
CA GLY A 371 -28.62 -20.33 -15.84
C GLY A 371 -29.62 -19.49 -16.63
N LEU A 372 -29.23 -18.31 -17.10
CA LEU A 372 -30.08 -17.45 -17.93
C LEU A 372 -30.45 -18.09 -19.27
N ALA A 373 -29.51 -18.77 -19.92
CA ALA A 373 -29.76 -19.45 -21.20
C ALA A 373 -30.67 -20.68 -21.02
N ALA A 374 -30.45 -21.47 -19.95
CA ALA A 374 -31.31 -22.57 -19.59
C ALA A 374 -32.73 -22.09 -19.26
N GLY A 375 -32.86 -21.02 -18.46
CA GLY A 375 -34.14 -20.42 -18.09
C GLY A 375 -34.92 -19.88 -19.27
N ALA A 376 -34.26 -19.21 -20.21
CA ALA A 376 -34.91 -18.77 -21.44
C ALA A 376 -35.40 -19.93 -22.32
N SER A 377 -34.73 -21.08 -22.25
CA SER A 377 -35.12 -22.30 -22.98
C SER A 377 -36.27 -23.04 -22.27
N ALA A 378 -36.28 -23.03 -20.94
CA ALA A 378 -37.29 -23.67 -20.10
C ALA A 378 -38.57 -22.84 -19.93
N ALA A 379 -38.50 -21.52 -20.17
CA ALA A 379 -39.63 -20.62 -20.05
C ALA A 379 -40.80 -21.03 -20.94
N ALA A 380 -42.02 -20.85 -20.42
CA ALA A 380 -43.26 -21.19 -21.10
C ALA A 380 -43.32 -20.57 -22.50
N TRP A 381 -43.65 -21.38 -23.50
CA TRP A 381 -43.71 -20.96 -24.90
C TRP A 381 -44.68 -19.78 -25.08
N GLY A 382 -44.23 -18.74 -25.79
CA GLY A 382 -44.98 -17.50 -25.96
C GLY A 382 -44.92 -16.52 -24.78
N GLY A 383 -44.31 -16.90 -23.65
CA GLY A 383 -44.06 -16.01 -22.52
C GLY A 383 -42.95 -14.99 -22.82
N SER A 384 -42.96 -13.86 -22.12
CA SER A 384 -41.99 -12.76 -22.30
C SER A 384 -40.52 -13.13 -22.01
N LEU A 385 -40.30 -14.24 -21.31
CA LEU A 385 -38.98 -14.79 -20.97
C LEU A 385 -38.50 -15.86 -21.98
N HIS A 386 -39.40 -16.42 -22.79
CA HIS A 386 -39.04 -17.41 -23.78
C HIS A 386 -38.33 -16.74 -24.96
N VAL A 387 -37.12 -17.19 -25.27
CA VAL A 387 -36.35 -16.66 -26.38
C VAL A 387 -35.60 -17.79 -27.08
N ALA A 388 -35.86 -17.98 -28.37
CA ALA A 388 -35.13 -18.93 -29.20
C ALA A 388 -33.65 -18.52 -29.38
N ASN A 389 -32.77 -19.51 -29.48
CA ASN A 389 -31.35 -19.34 -29.83
C ASN A 389 -30.51 -18.51 -28.84
N VAL A 390 -30.95 -18.35 -27.58
CA VAL A 390 -30.20 -17.60 -26.55
C VAL A 390 -28.82 -18.18 -26.26
N TRP A 391 -28.64 -19.50 -26.41
CA TRP A 391 -27.33 -20.14 -26.23
C TRP A 391 -26.23 -19.58 -27.13
N ILE A 392 -26.57 -19.15 -28.36
CA ILE A 392 -25.60 -18.51 -29.26
C ILE A 392 -25.13 -17.18 -28.65
N LEU A 393 -26.05 -16.38 -28.09
CA LEU A 393 -25.71 -15.12 -27.43
C LEU A 393 -24.90 -15.36 -26.15
N ALA A 394 -25.24 -16.39 -25.38
CA ALA A 394 -24.51 -16.77 -24.17
C ALA A 394 -23.07 -17.20 -24.49
N VAL A 395 -22.87 -18.06 -25.50
CA VAL A 395 -21.54 -18.49 -25.95
C VAL A 395 -20.74 -17.32 -26.51
N ALA A 396 -21.37 -16.43 -27.29
CA ALA A 396 -20.70 -15.24 -27.80
C ALA A 396 -20.26 -14.30 -26.66
N ALA A 397 -21.12 -14.08 -25.65
CA ALA A 397 -20.80 -13.26 -24.49
C ALA A 397 -19.67 -13.88 -23.64
N LEU A 398 -19.72 -15.19 -23.41
CA LEU A 398 -18.66 -15.94 -22.73
C LEU A 398 -17.33 -15.83 -23.47
N THR A 399 -17.34 -16.02 -24.80
CA THR A 399 -16.15 -15.93 -25.65
C THR A 399 -15.53 -14.53 -25.58
N LEU A 400 -16.34 -13.49 -25.77
CA LEU A 400 -15.90 -12.09 -25.68
C LEU A 400 -15.27 -11.78 -24.32
N GLN A 401 -15.93 -12.20 -23.23
CA GLN A 401 -15.46 -11.93 -21.89
C GLN A 401 -14.16 -12.70 -21.56
N THR A 402 -14.03 -13.93 -22.06
CA THR A 402 -12.80 -14.73 -21.94
C THR A 402 -11.63 -14.06 -22.64
N VAL A 403 -11.82 -13.59 -23.88
CA VAL A 403 -10.79 -12.87 -24.64
C VAL A 403 -10.37 -11.60 -23.91
N ARG A 404 -11.33 -10.79 -23.43
CA ARG A 404 -11.04 -9.56 -22.66
C ARG A 404 -10.22 -9.85 -21.41
N HIS A 405 -10.61 -10.86 -20.64
CA HIS A 405 -9.87 -11.26 -19.45
C HIS A 405 -8.46 -11.73 -19.78
N MET A 406 -8.28 -12.54 -20.82
CA MET A 406 -6.96 -12.99 -21.24
C MET A 406 -6.03 -11.81 -21.57
N ILE A 407 -6.53 -10.83 -22.33
CA ILE A 407 -5.77 -9.60 -22.65
C ILE A 407 -5.45 -8.82 -21.36
N ASP A 408 -6.39 -8.71 -20.42
CA ASP A 408 -6.15 -8.05 -19.13
C ASP A 408 -5.07 -8.73 -18.29
N PHE A 409 -5.09 -10.06 -18.22
CA PHE A 409 -4.09 -10.85 -17.51
C PHE A 409 -2.69 -10.67 -18.14
N SER A 410 -2.57 -10.86 -19.45
CA SER A 410 -1.29 -10.73 -20.16
C SER A 410 -0.69 -9.32 -20.04
N PHE A 411 -1.53 -8.28 -20.08
CA PHE A 411 -1.05 -6.90 -19.91
C PHE A 411 -0.60 -6.63 -18.47
N ARG A 412 -1.34 -7.10 -17.47
CA ARG A 412 -0.97 -6.93 -16.05
C ARG A 412 0.36 -7.60 -15.72
N GLU A 413 0.61 -8.79 -16.29
CA GLU A 413 1.87 -9.51 -16.09
C GLU A 413 3.07 -8.71 -16.65
N ARG A 414 2.94 -8.14 -17.84
CA ARG A 414 3.97 -7.24 -18.40
C ARG A 414 4.24 -6.03 -17.49
N SER A 415 3.20 -5.44 -16.92
CA SER A 415 3.31 -4.26 -16.05
C SER A 415 3.84 -4.56 -14.64
N ARG A 416 4.00 -5.83 -14.24
CA ARG A 416 4.58 -6.22 -12.94
C ARG A 416 6.10 -6.16 -12.88
N ARG A 417 6.78 -5.92 -14.01
CA ARG A 417 8.23 -5.72 -13.99
C ARG A 417 8.56 -4.54 -13.08
N PRO A 418 9.50 -4.68 -12.13
CA PRO A 418 9.94 -3.57 -11.30
C PRO A 418 10.30 -2.39 -12.20
N ALA A 419 9.90 -1.18 -11.81
CA ALA A 419 10.38 -0.01 -12.51
C ALA A 419 11.92 -0.04 -12.50
N PRO A 420 12.58 0.23 -13.63
CA PRO A 420 14.02 0.29 -13.66
C PRO A 420 14.53 1.32 -12.65
N ASP A 421 15.73 1.07 -12.10
CA ASP A 421 16.39 2.01 -11.21
C ASP A 421 16.57 3.35 -11.94
N ALA A 422 16.34 4.45 -11.23
CA ALA A 422 16.53 5.78 -11.79
C ALA A 422 18.03 6.07 -12.00
N PRO A 423 18.41 7.00 -12.89
CA PRO A 423 19.80 7.42 -13.01
C PRO A 423 20.34 7.88 -11.65
N ALA A 424 21.48 7.32 -11.24
CA ALA A 424 22.09 7.68 -9.97
C ALA A 424 22.50 9.16 -9.96
N THR A 425 22.24 9.84 -8.84
CA THR A 425 22.71 11.19 -8.58
C THR A 425 23.90 11.11 -7.62
N PRO A 426 25.04 11.76 -7.87
CA PRO A 426 26.17 11.68 -6.95
C PRO A 426 25.80 12.18 -5.55
N LEU A 427 26.29 11.48 -4.51
CA LEU A 427 26.04 11.85 -3.12
C LEU A 427 26.71 13.17 -2.72
N THR A 428 27.77 13.58 -3.41
CA THR A 428 28.50 14.82 -3.11
C THR A 428 27.76 16.12 -3.50
N VAL A 429 26.67 16.02 -4.26
CA VAL A 429 25.92 17.21 -4.73
C VAL A 429 24.94 17.67 -3.63
N ALA A 430 25.05 18.89 -3.12
CA ALA A 430 24.15 19.34 -2.04
C ALA A 430 22.67 19.48 -2.48
N ASP A 431 22.44 20.03 -3.68
CA ASP A 431 21.09 20.29 -4.19
C ASP A 431 20.54 19.13 -5.02
N ASP A 432 19.24 18.93 -5.00
CA ASP A 432 18.58 17.98 -5.89
C ASP A 432 18.37 18.57 -7.29
N PRO A 433 18.48 17.77 -8.37
CA PRO A 433 18.58 18.27 -9.75
C PRO A 433 17.30 18.89 -10.34
N ARG A 434 16.31 19.28 -9.52
CA ARG A 434 15.07 19.86 -10.03
C ARG A 434 15.23 21.36 -10.31
N ARG A 435 15.17 21.75 -11.58
CA ARG A 435 14.98 23.16 -11.96
C ARG A 435 13.59 23.64 -11.53
N PRO A 436 13.45 24.80 -10.86
CA PRO A 436 12.15 25.42 -10.59
C PRO A 436 11.34 25.53 -11.90
N GLY A 437 10.14 24.92 -11.94
CA GLY A 437 9.27 24.94 -13.12
C GLY A 437 9.49 23.83 -14.16
N ALA A 438 10.46 22.91 -13.98
CA ALA A 438 10.58 21.76 -14.87
C ALA A 438 9.40 20.79 -14.66
N PRO A 439 8.64 20.42 -15.72
CA PRO A 439 7.62 19.40 -15.62
C PRO A 439 8.24 18.09 -15.12
N SER A 440 7.55 17.35 -14.26
CA SER A 440 7.92 15.98 -13.88
C SER A 440 8.27 15.22 -15.16
N GLY A 441 9.43 14.55 -15.20
CA GLY A 441 10.04 13.91 -16.38
C GLY A 441 9.25 12.76 -17.01
N ALA A 442 7.92 12.86 -17.07
CA ALA A 442 7.11 12.10 -18.00
C ALA A 442 7.51 12.52 -19.42
N ALA A 443 7.86 11.55 -20.25
CA ALA A 443 7.98 11.71 -21.70
C ALA A 443 6.85 12.61 -22.23
N PRO A 444 7.07 13.43 -23.27
CA PRO A 444 6.05 14.32 -23.79
C PRO A 444 4.81 13.51 -24.16
N ALA A 445 3.83 13.53 -23.26
CA ALA A 445 2.57 12.85 -23.43
C ALA A 445 1.95 13.38 -24.73
N GLY A 446 1.53 12.49 -25.64
CA GLY A 446 0.80 12.90 -26.83
C GLY A 446 -0.44 13.69 -26.45
N THR A 447 -0.99 14.50 -27.37
CA THR A 447 -2.14 15.39 -27.11
C THR A 447 -3.32 14.65 -26.45
N ILE A 448 -3.55 13.39 -26.85
CA ILE A 448 -4.59 12.52 -26.29
C ILE A 448 -4.31 12.12 -24.84
N GLU A 449 -3.05 11.85 -24.48
CA GLU A 449 -2.69 11.46 -23.13
C GLU A 449 -2.74 12.68 -22.18
N ARG A 450 -2.34 13.87 -22.64
CA ARG A 450 -2.54 15.11 -21.89
C ARG A 450 -4.01 15.40 -21.66
N LEU A 451 -4.85 15.28 -22.69
CA LEU A 451 -6.29 15.44 -22.59
C LEU A 451 -6.91 14.40 -21.64
N SER A 452 -6.43 13.15 -21.70
CA SER A 452 -6.89 12.10 -20.80
C SER A 452 -6.52 12.38 -19.34
N ARG A 453 -5.30 12.85 -19.07
CA ARG A 453 -4.88 13.27 -17.72
C ARG A 453 -5.67 14.49 -17.24
N ALA A 454 -5.82 15.52 -18.06
CA ALA A 454 -6.57 16.74 -17.74
C ALA A 454 -8.05 16.46 -17.43
N THR A 455 -8.64 15.46 -18.09
CA THR A 455 -10.04 15.06 -17.87
C THR A 455 -10.20 13.95 -16.82
N ALA A 456 -9.10 13.39 -16.30
CA ALA A 456 -9.16 12.35 -15.27
C ALA A 456 -9.67 12.88 -13.93
N ASP A 457 -9.55 14.19 -13.69
CA ASP A 457 -9.96 14.82 -12.43
C ASP A 457 -11.37 15.42 -12.43
N VAL A 458 -12.02 15.46 -13.59
CA VAL A 458 -13.43 15.85 -13.68
C VAL A 458 -14.30 14.70 -13.19
N PRO A 459 -15.09 14.86 -12.09
CA PRO A 459 -15.77 13.73 -11.44
C PRO A 459 -16.65 12.89 -12.37
N GLY A 460 -17.45 13.55 -13.23
CA GLY A 460 -18.32 12.85 -14.19
C GLY A 460 -17.54 12.08 -15.26
N VAL A 461 -16.47 12.67 -15.80
CA VAL A 461 -15.63 12.02 -16.82
C VAL A 461 -14.82 10.88 -16.22
N ARG A 462 -14.34 11.04 -14.98
CA ARG A 462 -13.65 9.99 -14.23
C ARG A 462 -14.54 8.75 -14.08
N TRP A 463 -15.80 8.93 -13.70
CA TRP A 463 -16.74 7.83 -13.60
C TRP A 463 -17.09 7.23 -14.96
N ALA A 464 -17.36 8.05 -15.98
CA ALA A 464 -17.60 7.56 -17.34
C ALA A 464 -16.44 6.68 -17.85
N LYS A 465 -15.18 7.11 -17.63
CA LYS A 465 -13.98 6.33 -17.97
C LYS A 465 -13.85 5.02 -17.18
N LYS A 466 -14.33 4.97 -15.93
CA LYS A 466 -14.35 3.73 -15.15
C LYS A 466 -15.44 2.78 -15.62
N ILE A 467 -16.64 3.31 -15.88
CA ILE A 467 -17.81 2.53 -16.29
C ILE A 467 -17.64 1.99 -17.71
N ILE A 468 -17.06 2.75 -18.65
CA ILE A 468 -16.91 2.33 -20.06
C ILE A 468 -16.07 1.05 -20.20
N VAL A 469 -15.12 0.82 -19.29
CA VAL A 469 -14.29 -0.39 -19.27
C VAL A 469 -15.10 -1.63 -18.83
N LEU A 470 -16.34 -1.43 -18.39
CA LEU A 470 -17.25 -2.45 -17.89
C LEU A 470 -16.56 -3.39 -16.88
N PRO A 471 -16.11 -2.88 -15.72
CA PRO A 471 -15.48 -3.68 -14.66
C PRO A 471 -16.42 -4.73 -14.07
N ILE A 472 -15.89 -5.58 -13.18
CA ILE A 472 -16.64 -6.70 -12.57
C ILE A 472 -17.96 -6.21 -11.94
N GLY A 473 -17.92 -5.17 -11.10
CA GLY A 473 -19.12 -4.65 -10.45
C GLY A 473 -20.18 -4.15 -11.42
N GLU A 474 -19.78 -3.39 -12.44
CA GLU A 474 -20.69 -2.89 -13.47
C GLU A 474 -21.29 -4.02 -14.29
N ARG A 475 -20.54 -5.09 -14.60
CA ARG A 475 -21.09 -6.29 -15.27
C ARG A 475 -22.13 -6.97 -14.40
N PHE A 476 -21.84 -7.19 -13.13
CA PHE A 476 -22.77 -7.83 -12.20
C PHE A 476 -24.05 -7.01 -12.04
N ALA A 477 -23.94 -5.68 -11.98
CA ALA A 477 -25.09 -4.78 -11.97
C ALA A 477 -25.91 -4.88 -13.26
N VAL A 478 -25.25 -4.83 -14.43
CA VAL A 478 -25.92 -4.95 -15.75
C VAL A 478 -26.66 -6.28 -15.83
N ILE A 479 -26.03 -7.40 -15.47
CA ILE A 479 -26.66 -8.73 -15.48
C ILE A 479 -27.88 -8.74 -14.57
N SER A 480 -27.72 -8.31 -13.32
CA SER A 480 -28.80 -8.34 -12.32
C SER A 480 -29.99 -7.48 -12.76
N LEU A 481 -29.76 -6.25 -13.22
CA LEU A 481 -30.81 -5.33 -13.64
C LEU A 481 -31.51 -5.80 -14.93
N THR A 482 -30.74 -6.18 -15.95
CA THR A 482 -31.33 -6.60 -17.23
C THR A 482 -32.06 -7.93 -17.12
N ALA A 483 -31.61 -8.86 -16.26
CA ALA A 483 -32.33 -10.09 -15.99
C ALA A 483 -33.61 -9.84 -15.19
N ALA A 484 -33.55 -9.05 -14.12
CA ALA A 484 -34.70 -8.75 -13.26
C ALA A 484 -35.81 -7.99 -13.99
N PHE A 485 -35.45 -7.02 -14.83
CA PHE A 485 -36.42 -6.17 -15.53
C PHE A 485 -36.70 -6.60 -16.98
N GLY A 486 -35.83 -7.39 -17.59
CA GLY A 486 -35.94 -7.84 -18.97
C GLY A 486 -35.95 -9.36 -19.09
N ASN A 487 -35.08 -9.88 -19.96
CA ASN A 487 -34.91 -11.30 -20.23
C ASN A 487 -33.46 -11.60 -20.64
N ALA A 488 -33.13 -12.88 -20.80
CA ALA A 488 -31.77 -13.31 -21.14
C ALA A 488 -31.25 -12.67 -22.45
N ARG A 489 -32.11 -12.43 -23.45
CA ARG A 489 -31.71 -11.79 -24.71
C ARG A 489 -31.22 -10.37 -24.48
N LEU A 490 -31.95 -9.58 -23.70
CA LEU A 490 -31.55 -8.23 -23.35
C LEU A 490 -30.22 -8.25 -22.60
N THR A 491 -30.09 -9.12 -21.60
CA THR A 491 -28.84 -9.27 -20.82
C THR A 491 -27.65 -9.56 -21.72
N PHE A 492 -27.71 -10.59 -22.56
CA PHE A 492 -26.59 -10.93 -23.44
C PHE A 492 -26.33 -9.88 -24.53
N ALA A 493 -27.37 -9.27 -25.10
CA ALA A 493 -27.19 -8.20 -26.08
C ALA A 493 -26.44 -7.00 -25.48
N VAL A 494 -26.83 -6.56 -24.28
CA VAL A 494 -26.15 -5.46 -23.58
C VAL A 494 -24.71 -5.84 -23.25
N LEU A 495 -24.46 -7.06 -22.76
CA LEU A 495 -23.11 -7.53 -22.46
C LEU A 495 -22.21 -7.61 -23.70
N LEU A 496 -22.75 -8.05 -24.84
CA LEU A 496 -22.01 -8.13 -26.10
C LEU A 496 -21.65 -6.74 -26.61
N VAL A 497 -22.64 -5.85 -26.72
CA VAL A 497 -22.44 -4.50 -27.25
C VAL A 497 -21.49 -3.70 -26.35
N TRP A 498 -21.78 -3.66 -25.04
CA TRP A 498 -20.94 -2.91 -24.11
C TRP A 498 -19.57 -3.58 -23.93
N GLY A 499 -19.52 -4.91 -23.85
CA GLY A 499 -18.27 -5.66 -23.75
C GLY A 499 -17.35 -5.40 -24.94
N TRP A 500 -17.91 -5.29 -26.15
CA TRP A 500 -17.15 -4.99 -27.36
C TRP A 500 -16.59 -3.55 -27.31
N ILE A 501 -17.43 -2.56 -26.97
CA ILE A 501 -16.99 -1.16 -26.78
C ILE A 501 -15.86 -1.07 -25.74
N ALA A 502 -16.02 -1.74 -24.60
CA ALA A 502 -15.04 -1.78 -23.53
C ALA A 502 -13.73 -2.45 -23.98
N GLY A 503 -13.82 -3.53 -24.76
CA GLY A 503 -12.68 -4.21 -25.37
C GLY A 503 -11.91 -3.28 -26.33
N CYS A 504 -12.61 -2.61 -27.24
CA CYS A 504 -12.01 -1.63 -28.16
C CYS A 504 -11.33 -0.48 -27.40
N TYR A 505 -12.01 0.10 -26.40
CA TYR A 505 -11.48 1.19 -25.58
C TYR A 505 -10.18 0.78 -24.85
N THR A 506 -10.18 -0.36 -24.18
CA THR A 506 -9.01 -0.84 -23.42
C THR A 506 -7.85 -1.25 -24.32
N LEU A 507 -8.12 -1.95 -25.42
CA LEU A 507 -7.09 -2.36 -26.38
C LEU A 507 -6.41 -1.14 -27.02
N THR A 508 -7.20 -0.15 -27.42
CA THR A 508 -6.68 1.10 -28.01
C THR A 508 -5.76 1.82 -27.03
N GLY A 509 -6.18 2.00 -25.77
CA GLY A 509 -5.35 2.63 -24.74
C GLY A 509 -4.09 1.83 -24.36
N ARG A 510 -4.09 0.51 -24.56
CA ARG A 510 -2.90 -0.35 -24.35
C ARG A 510 -1.94 -0.28 -25.52
N LEU A 511 -2.44 -0.37 -26.75
CA LEU A 511 -1.63 -0.24 -27.97
C LEU A 511 -0.93 1.11 -28.03
N MET A 512 -1.66 2.20 -27.71
CA MET A 512 -1.06 3.54 -27.63
C MET A 512 0.10 3.60 -26.64
N ARG A 513 -0.04 3.01 -25.45
CA ARG A 513 1.04 2.96 -24.45
C ARG A 513 2.21 2.09 -24.89
N ALA A 514 1.96 0.99 -25.60
CA ALA A 514 3.01 0.10 -26.10
C ALA A 514 3.79 0.68 -27.28
N MET A 515 3.21 1.62 -28.03
CA MET A 515 3.89 2.30 -29.15
C MET A 515 4.66 3.55 -28.73
N HIS A 516 4.33 4.15 -27.59
CA HIS A 516 4.93 5.41 -27.12
C HIS A 516 5.75 5.28 -25.83
N GLY A 517 5.83 4.09 -25.24
CA GLY A 517 6.61 3.80 -24.04
C GLY A 517 7.46 2.55 -24.25
#